data_AF-A0A0G0WQN2-F1
#
_entry.id   AF-A0A0G0WQN2-F1
#
_cell.length_a   1.000
_cell.length_b   1.000
_cell.length_c   1.000
_cell.angle_alpha   90.00
_cell.angle_beta   90.00
_cell.angle_gamma   90.00
#
_symmetry.space_group_name_H-M   'P 1'
#
loop_
_entity.id
_entity.type
_entity.pdbx_description
1 polymer ?
#
loop_
_entity_poly.entity_id
_entity_poly.type
_entity_poly.pdbx_seq_one_letter_code
_entity_poly.pdbx_strand_id
1 'polypeptide(L)'
;MVCQVPTHPKFKRRGYDIVSEHEISFSKAALGSVEEIETVDGSVKIKIPSGTQPGTQIRLRGKGVKHVSGNQRGDHYVIIRVHIPSKLNRDQKHLLEELERT
;
A
#
# COMPACT_ATOMS: atom_id res chain seq x y z
N MET A 1 -30.67 -6.47 15.83
CA MET A 1 -29.69 -7.44 15.30
C MET A 1 -28.37 -6.71 15.15
N VAL A 2 -27.39 -6.99 16.02
CA VAL A 2 -26.06 -6.35 15.96
C VAL A 2 -25.17 -7.29 15.16
N CYS A 3 -24.84 -6.93 13.92
CA CYS A 3 -23.89 -7.68 13.11
C CYS A 3 -22.47 -7.33 13.58
N GLN A 4 -21.82 -8.24 14.31
CA GLN A 4 -20.39 -8.13 14.56
C GLN A 4 -19.63 -8.58 13.32
N VAL A 5 -18.79 -7.68 12.78
CA VAL A 5 -17.92 -7.99 11.64
C VAL A 5 -16.55 -8.42 12.19
N PRO A 6 -16.06 -9.63 11.87
CA PRO A 6 -14.73 -10.08 12.28
C PRO A 6 -13.64 -9.19 11.69
N THR A 7 -12.61 -8.90 12.48
CA THR A 7 -11.45 -8.11 12.01
C THR A 7 -10.69 -8.87 10.94
N HIS A 8 -10.53 -8.27 9.76
CA HIS A 8 -9.71 -8.85 8.70
C HIS A 8 -8.23 -8.48 8.90
N PRO A 9 -7.27 -9.40 8.70
CA PRO A 9 -5.84 -9.11 8.94
C PRO A 9 -5.28 -8.04 8.00
N LYS A 10 -5.73 -8.01 6.73
CA LYS A 10 -5.22 -7.09 5.70
C LYS A 10 -5.97 -5.76 5.57
N PHE A 11 -7.22 -5.70 6.04
CA PHE A 11 -8.12 -4.57 5.77
C PHE A 11 -8.71 -4.04 7.07
N LYS A 12 -8.43 -2.77 7.36
CA LYS A 12 -9.03 -2.04 8.48
C LYS A 12 -10.12 -1.12 7.94
N ARG A 13 -11.36 -1.34 8.35
CA ARG A 13 -12.49 -0.49 7.98
C ARG A 13 -12.55 0.73 8.91
N ARG A 14 -12.64 1.93 8.34
CA ARG A 14 -12.91 3.19 9.05
C ARG A 14 -14.15 3.83 8.45
N GLY A 15 -15.31 3.61 9.08
CA GLY A 15 -16.59 4.07 8.54
C GLY A 15 -16.93 3.37 7.22
N TYR A 16 -16.92 4.12 6.11
CA TYR A 16 -17.11 3.58 4.76
C TYR A 16 -15.79 3.38 3.99
N ASP A 17 -14.68 3.88 4.54
CA ASP A 17 -13.36 3.76 3.93
C ASP A 17 -12.65 2.50 4.39
N ILE A 18 -11.75 2.04 3.54
CA ILE A 18 -10.90 0.88 3.79
C ILE A 18 -9.46 1.33 3.84
N VAL A 19 -8.71 0.82 4.82
CA VAL A 19 -7.28 1.06 4.94
C VAL A 19 -6.56 -0.28 4.86
N SER A 20 -5.60 -0.39 3.95
CA SER A 20 -4.69 -1.54 3.87
C SER A 20 -3.25 -1.07 3.94
N GLU A 21 -2.37 -1.99 4.27
CA GLU A 21 -0.93 -1.76 4.24
C GLU A 21 -0.35 -2.62 3.11
N HIS A 22 0.54 -2.03 2.31
CA HIS A 22 1.24 -2.72 1.24
C HIS A 22 2.74 -2.50 1.38
N GLU A 23 3.48 -3.59 1.39
CA GLU A 23 4.92 -3.56 1.61
C GLU A 23 5.67 -3.67 0.28
N ILE A 24 6.58 -2.72 0.03
CA ILE A 24 7.43 -2.68 -1.16
C ILE A 24 8.90 -2.64 -0.76
N SER A 25 9.79 -3.14 -1.63
CA SER A 25 11.24 -3.02 -1.39
C SER A 25 11.71 -1.57 -1.51
N PHE A 26 12.79 -1.23 -0.80
CA PHE A 26 13.42 0.09 -0.92
C PHE A 26 13.75 0.47 -2.37
N SER A 27 14.18 -0.50 -3.18
CA SER A 27 14.49 -0.29 -4.60
C SER A 27 13.27 0.12 -5.41
N LYS A 28 12.12 -0.53 -5.18
CA LYS A 28 10.84 -0.16 -5.81
C LYS A 28 10.35 1.20 -5.35
N ALA A 29 10.52 1.52 -4.07
CA ALA A 29 10.16 2.84 -3.54
C ALA A 29 11.01 3.96 -4.17
N ALA A 30 12.31 3.71 -4.37
CA ALA A 30 13.24 4.65 -4.98
C ALA A 30 12.98 4.84 -6.49
N LEU A 31 12.88 3.74 -7.24
CA LEU A 31 12.74 3.77 -8.71
C LEU A 31 11.31 4.00 -9.20
N GLY A 32 10.32 3.77 -8.34
CA GLY A 32 8.92 3.67 -8.73
C GLY A 32 8.59 2.29 -9.31
N SER A 33 7.35 1.85 -9.14
CA SER A 33 6.89 0.56 -9.65
C SER A 33 5.40 0.57 -9.97
N VAL A 34 4.93 -0.48 -10.61
CA VAL A 34 3.50 -0.75 -10.77
C VAL A 34 3.21 -1.98 -9.94
N GLU A 35 2.40 -1.83 -8.88
CA GLU A 35 2.01 -2.93 -8.00
C GLU A 35 0.54 -3.25 -8.16
N GLU A 36 0.20 -4.50 -7.91
CA GLU A 36 -1.18 -4.98 -7.90
C GLU A 36 -1.66 -5.10 -6.45
N ILE A 37 -2.69 -4.32 -6.11
CA ILE A 37 -3.25 -4.27 -4.77
C ILE A 37 -4.60 -4.99 -4.74
N GLU A 38 -4.75 -5.92 -3.81
CA GLU A 38 -6.03 -6.53 -3.49
C GLU A 38 -6.97 -5.49 -2.85
N THR A 39 -8.12 -5.26 -3.47
CA THR A 39 -9.23 -4.48 -2.90
C THR A 39 -10.41 -5.40 -2.61
N VAL A 40 -11.46 -4.89 -1.96
CA VAL A 40 -12.65 -5.70 -1.62
C VAL A 40 -13.39 -6.23 -2.85
N ASP A 41 -13.31 -5.55 -3.99
CA ASP A 41 -13.98 -5.99 -5.23
C ASP A 41 -13.05 -6.77 -6.18
N GLY A 42 -11.77 -6.92 -5.84
CA GLY A 42 -10.76 -7.52 -6.72
C GLY A 42 -9.46 -6.75 -6.75
N SER A 43 -8.50 -7.22 -7.55
CA SER A 43 -7.19 -6.60 -7.66
C SER A 43 -7.20 -5.36 -8.57
N VAL A 44 -6.41 -4.36 -8.22
CA VAL A 44 -6.25 -3.12 -8.98
C VAL A 44 -4.77 -2.80 -9.10
N LYS A 45 -4.33 -2.48 -10.33
CA LYS A 45 -2.96 -2.01 -10.56
C LYS A 45 -2.83 -0.54 -10.21
N ILE A 46 -1.85 -0.22 -9.38
CA ILE A 46 -1.53 1.14 -8.96
C ILE A 46 -0.12 1.49 -9.41
N LYS A 47 0.09 2.74 -9.80
CA LYS A 47 1.42 3.26 -10.08
C LYS A 47 1.98 3.92 -8.82
N ILE A 48 3.10 3.42 -8.34
CA ILE A 48 3.86 3.99 -7.24
C ILE A 48 4.91 4.92 -7.85
N PRO A 49 4.88 6.24 -7.55
CA PRO A 49 5.87 7.17 -8.07
C PRO A 49 7.25 6.88 -7.51
N SER A 50 8.29 7.25 -8.25
CA SER A 50 9.67 7.22 -7.75
C SER A 50 9.82 8.17 -6.55
N GLY A 51 10.68 7.80 -5.61
CA GLY A 51 10.89 8.57 -4.38
C GLY A 51 9.74 8.48 -3.37
N THR A 52 8.90 7.46 -3.45
CA THR A 52 7.79 7.26 -2.49
C THR A 52 8.34 7.05 -1.08
N GLN A 53 7.88 7.87 -0.14
CA GLN A 53 8.31 7.78 1.26
C GLN A 53 7.54 6.70 2.04
N PRO A 54 8.15 6.09 3.06
CA PRO A 54 7.43 5.21 3.99
C PRO A 54 6.24 5.93 4.64
N GLY A 55 5.10 5.25 4.72
CA GLY A 55 3.85 5.81 5.27
C GLY A 55 3.03 6.62 4.28
N THR A 56 3.49 6.78 3.02
CA THR A 56 2.71 7.43 1.96
C THR A 56 1.37 6.73 1.78
N GLN A 57 0.30 7.51 1.69
CA GLN A 57 -1.05 7.01 1.49
C GLN A 57 -1.51 7.25 0.06
N ILE A 58 -1.82 6.17 -0.65
CA ILE A 58 -2.38 6.21 -2.00
C ILE A 58 -3.89 5.99 -1.89
N ARG A 59 -4.68 6.94 -2.40
CA ARG A 59 -6.15 6.89 -2.37
C ARG A 59 -6.71 6.28 -3.65
N LEU A 60 -7.39 5.15 -3.52
CA LEU A 60 -8.16 4.50 -4.57
C LEU A 60 -9.62 4.92 -4.45
N ARG A 61 -10.05 5.80 -5.35
CA ARG A 61 -11.39 6.39 -5.31
C ARG A 61 -12.47 5.35 -5.60
N GLY A 62 -13.51 5.30 -4.78
CA GLY A 62 -14.69 4.43 -4.98
C GLY A 62 -14.43 2.94 -4.78
N LYS A 63 -13.29 2.56 -4.17
CA LYS A 63 -12.92 1.17 -3.85
C LYS A 63 -13.15 0.80 -2.38
N GLY A 64 -13.84 1.66 -1.63
CA GLY A 64 -14.28 1.39 -0.27
C GLY A 64 -15.62 0.66 -0.20
N VAL A 65 -16.24 0.70 0.97
CA VAL A 65 -17.50 0.01 1.26
C VAL A 65 -18.68 0.80 0.66
N LYS A 66 -19.66 0.10 0.11
CA LYS A 66 -20.90 0.71 -0.40
C LYS A 66 -21.78 1.19 0.76
N HIS A 67 -22.39 2.38 0.62
CA HIS A 67 -23.38 2.87 1.58
C HIS A 67 -24.65 2.01 1.53
N VAL A 68 -25.26 1.78 2.70
CA VAL A 68 -26.49 0.97 2.82
C VAL A 68 -27.69 1.65 2.14
N SER A 69 -27.75 2.98 2.17
CA SER A 69 -28.89 3.77 1.68
C SER A 69 -28.62 4.57 0.41
N GLY A 70 -27.58 4.23 -0.37
CA GLY A 70 -27.26 4.96 -1.60
C GLY A 70 -26.26 4.28 -2.52
N ASN A 71 -25.96 4.93 -3.66
CA ASN A 71 -24.97 4.45 -4.64
C ASN A 71 -23.55 4.98 -4.40
N GLN A 72 -23.35 5.77 -3.34
CA GLN A 72 -22.03 6.25 -2.94
C GLN A 72 -21.20 5.13 -2.32
N ARG A 73 -19.90 5.16 -2.58
CA ARG A 73 -18.91 4.26 -1.99
C ARG A 73 -17.83 5.10 -1.32
N GLY A 74 -17.28 4.60 -0.22
CA GLY A 74 -16.06 5.15 0.35
C GLY A 74 -14.84 4.89 -0.53
N ASP A 75 -13.68 5.28 -0.02
CA ASP A 75 -12.39 5.13 -0.68
C ASP A 75 -11.54 4.04 -0.01
N HIS A 76 -10.55 3.53 -0.74
CA HIS A 76 -9.55 2.62 -0.20
C HIS A 76 -8.19 3.32 -0.15
N TYR A 77 -7.68 3.50 1.06
CA TYR A 77 -6.36 4.05 1.35
C TYR A 77 -5.34 2.93 1.50
N VAL A 78 -4.31 2.95 0.66
CA VAL A 78 -3.19 2.02 0.72
C VAL A 78 -2.01 2.74 1.34
N ILE A 79 -1.57 2.28 2.52
CA ILE A 79 -0.38 2.78 3.20
C ILE A 79 0.82 2.00 2.71
N ILE A 80 1.78 2.69 2.10
CA ILE A 80 3.01 2.07 1.61
C ILE A 80 4.00 1.92 2.75
N ARG A 81 4.40 0.68 3.02
CA ARG A 81 5.51 0.35 3.93
C ARG A 81 6.72 -0.02 3.08
N VAL A 82 7.88 0.51 3.44
CA VAL A 82 9.13 0.21 2.73
C VAL A 82 9.92 -0.82 3.54
N HIS A 83 10.16 -1.96 2.92
CA HIS A 83 11.04 -3.00 3.46
C HIS A 83 12.49 -2.68 3.12
N ILE A 84 13.30 -2.49 4.15
CA ILE A 84 14.74 -2.33 4.04
C ILE A 84 15.38 -3.67 4.43
N PRO A 85 16.13 -4.33 3.54
CA PRO A 85 16.74 -5.62 3.85
C PRO A 85 17.77 -5.47 4.98
N SER A 86 17.67 -6.36 5.99
CA SER A 86 18.59 -6.38 7.14
C SER A 86 19.92 -7.09 6.87
N LYS A 87 20.01 -7.85 5.78
CA LYS A 87 21.21 -8.56 5.34
C LYS A 87 21.46 -8.25 3.87
N LEU A 88 22.68 -7.83 3.56
CA LEU A 88 23.12 -7.49 2.22
C LEU A 88 24.30 -8.38 1.86
N ASN A 89 24.34 -8.85 0.61
CA ASN A 89 25.54 -9.50 0.08
C ASN A 89 26.63 -8.46 -0.23
N ARG A 90 27.84 -8.92 -0.56
CA ARG A 90 28.99 -8.05 -0.82
C ARG A 90 28.71 -7.04 -1.94
N ASP A 91 28.09 -7.49 -3.03
CA ASP A 91 27.81 -6.68 -4.21
C ASP A 91 26.72 -5.63 -3.93
N GLN A 92 25.63 -6.01 -3.26
CA GLN A 92 24.55 -5.11 -2.85
C GLN A 92 25.05 -4.03 -1.89
N LYS A 93 25.94 -4.38 -0.96
CA LYS A 93 26.55 -3.41 -0.04
C LYS A 93 27.40 -2.40 -0.81
N HIS A 94 28.23 -2.88 -1.73
CA HIS A 94 29.08 -2.04 -2.56
C HIS A 94 28.25 -1.03 -3.38
N LEU A 95 27.19 -1.49 -4.05
CA LEU A 95 26.31 -0.62 -4.84
C LEU A 95 25.62 0.46 -4.01
N LEU A 96 25.25 0.15 -2.76
CA LEU A 96 24.64 1.12 -1.86
C LEU A 96 25.65 2.15 -1.33
N GLU A 97 26.90 1.74 -1.07
CA GLU A 97 27.99 2.64 -0.70
C GLU A 97 28.37 3.58 -1.85
N GLU A 98 28.33 3.11 -3.10
CA GLU A 98 28.53 3.96 -4.28
C GLU A 98 27.42 4.99 -4.42
N LEU A 99 26.16 4.58 -4.19
CA LEU A 99 25.01 5.48 -4.23
C LEU A 99 25.11 6.57 -3.15
N GLU A 100 25.61 6.25 -1.96
CA GLU A 100 25.81 7.23 -0.87
C GLU A 100 26.87 8.29 -1.18
N ARG A 101 27.86 7.95 -2.02
CA ARG A 101 28.94 8.87 -2.41
C ARG A 101 28.54 9.85 -3.50
N THR A 102 27.40 9.62 -4.15
CA THR A 102 26.88 10.45 -5.25
C THR A 102 26.06 11.61 -4.69
#